data_AF-D0C8S9-F1
#
_entry.id   AF-D0C8S9-F1
#
_cell.length_a   1.000
_cell.length_b   1.000
_cell.length_c   1.000
_cell.angle_alpha   90.00
_cell.angle_beta   90.00
_cell.angle_gamma   90.00
#
_symmetry.space_group_name_H-M   'P 1'
#
loop_
_entity.id
_entity.type
_entity.pdbx_description
1 polymer ?
#
loop_
_entity_poly.entity_id
_entity_poly.type
_entity_poly.pdbx_seq_one_letter_code
_entity_poly.pdbx_strand_id
1 'polypeptide(L)'
;MKRFIRILKKDDLFTNDLTQNLNCLISQIRKAIKGTEFKLKFNYIDFDEQLTKPLSECKVKVDLSVMPKFENEGEYLLWLASFIERITDGGKPKFPPISQLIPHGFKISKESFPVTVAPPKEEHADMIIKYFKSEDFMKTNKTPS
;
A
#
# COMPACT_ATOMS: atom_id res chain seq x y z
N MET A 1 -3.18 1.37 17.61
CA MET A 1 -3.89 1.32 16.30
C MET A 1 -5.31 0.76 16.36
N LYS A 2 -5.58 -0.46 16.87
CA LYS A 2 -6.95 -1.02 16.90
C LYS A 2 -8.02 -0.10 17.54
N ARG A 3 -7.66 0.65 18.60
CA ARG A 3 -8.53 1.67 19.21
C ARG A 3 -8.84 2.84 18.26
N PHE A 4 -7.88 3.23 17.42
CA PHE A 4 -8.02 4.32 16.45
C PHE A 4 -8.97 3.94 15.32
N ILE A 5 -8.84 2.73 14.76
CA ILE A 5 -9.78 2.21 13.75
C ILE A 5 -11.21 2.11 14.31
N ARG A 6 -11.36 1.67 15.56
CA ARG A 6 -12.69 1.61 16.18
C ARG A 6 -13.34 2.98 16.39
N ILE A 7 -12.54 4.04 16.59
CA ILE A 7 -13.05 5.43 16.63
C ILE A 7 -13.48 5.85 15.23
N LEU A 8 -12.62 5.61 14.24
CA LEU A 8 -12.88 5.84 12.82
C LEU A 8 -14.17 5.14 12.31
N LYS A 9 -14.44 3.91 12.76
CA LYS A 9 -15.65 3.13 12.42
C LYS A 9 -16.90 3.55 13.18
N LYS A 10 -16.77 4.11 14.39
CA LYS A 10 -17.93 4.42 15.26
C LYS A 10 -18.63 5.72 14.89
N ASP A 11 -17.88 6.67 14.40
CA ASP A 11 -18.37 8.03 14.19
C ASP A 11 -18.99 8.22 12.78
N ASP A 12 -19.20 7.13 12.01
CA ASP A 12 -19.67 7.13 10.60
C ASP A 12 -18.92 8.15 9.72
N LEU A 13 -17.65 8.36 10.05
CA LEU A 13 -16.81 9.45 9.51
C LEU A 13 -16.37 9.22 8.06
N PHE A 14 -16.64 8.03 7.52
CA PHE A 14 -16.30 7.68 6.17
C PHE A 14 -17.52 7.89 5.28
N THR A 15 -17.52 9.03 4.60
CA THR A 15 -18.49 9.33 3.55
C THR A 15 -18.00 8.73 2.22
N ASN A 16 -18.81 8.84 1.17
CA ASN A 16 -18.37 8.51 -0.19
C ASN A 16 -17.31 9.50 -0.73
N ASP A 17 -17.06 10.60 -0.02
CA ASP A 17 -16.09 11.61 -0.40
C ASP A 17 -14.71 11.33 0.24
N LEU A 18 -13.77 10.93 -0.60
CA LEU A 18 -12.41 10.61 -0.18
C LEU A 18 -11.67 11.81 0.43
N THR A 19 -11.86 13.02 -0.11
CA THR A 19 -11.23 14.24 0.41
C THR A 19 -11.70 14.50 1.84
N GLN A 20 -13.01 14.40 2.09
CA GLN A 20 -13.58 14.54 3.43
C GLN A 20 -13.02 13.49 4.41
N ASN A 21 -12.92 12.25 3.97
CA ASN A 21 -12.39 11.16 4.80
C ASN A 21 -10.93 11.40 5.20
N LEU A 22 -10.10 11.87 4.28
CA LEU A 22 -8.70 12.22 4.54
C LEU A 22 -8.58 13.43 5.48
N ASN A 23 -9.40 14.46 5.27
CA ASN A 23 -9.47 15.62 6.18
C ASN A 23 -9.86 15.21 7.61
N CYS A 24 -10.85 14.32 7.72
CA CYS A 24 -11.27 13.77 9.00
C CYS A 24 -10.14 12.97 9.66
N LEU A 25 -9.45 12.13 8.89
CA LEU A 25 -8.31 11.35 9.36
C LEU A 25 -7.22 12.25 9.96
N ILE A 26 -6.84 13.33 9.26
CA ILE A 26 -5.86 14.30 9.77
C ILE A 26 -6.34 14.96 11.07
N SER A 27 -7.63 15.30 11.17
CA SER A 27 -8.22 15.86 12.39
C SER A 27 -8.11 14.89 13.57
N GLN A 28 -8.41 13.60 13.35
CA GLN A 28 -8.27 12.57 14.38
C GLN A 28 -6.82 12.34 14.78
N ILE A 29 -5.88 12.37 13.82
CA ILE A 29 -4.44 12.28 14.10
C ILE A 29 -4.00 13.47 14.97
N ARG A 30 -4.39 14.70 14.63
CA ARG A 30 -4.09 15.91 15.44
C ARG A 30 -4.59 15.77 16.87
N LYS A 31 -5.82 15.28 17.06
CA LYS A 31 -6.39 15.02 18.38
C LYS A 31 -5.58 13.97 19.15
N ALA A 32 -5.17 12.89 18.47
CA ALA A 32 -4.45 11.78 19.08
C ALA A 32 -3.01 12.14 19.50
N ILE A 33 -2.32 12.99 18.72
CA ILE A 33 -0.94 13.40 19.02
C ILE A 33 -0.86 14.62 19.95
N LYS A 34 -1.98 15.31 20.21
CA LYS A 34 -2.01 16.47 21.09
C LYS A 34 -1.50 16.11 22.49
N GLY A 35 -0.48 16.82 22.97
CA GLY A 35 0.14 16.56 24.27
C GLY A 35 1.19 15.43 24.25
N THR A 36 1.56 14.93 23.08
CA THR A 36 2.67 13.99 22.90
C THR A 36 3.89 14.67 22.28
N GLU A 37 5.01 13.95 22.17
CA GLU A 37 6.22 14.42 21.47
C GLU A 37 6.07 14.46 19.94
N PHE A 38 5.01 13.84 19.40
CA PHE A 38 4.77 13.80 17.96
C PHE A 38 4.23 15.13 17.42
N LYS A 39 4.69 15.53 16.23
CA LYS A 39 4.24 16.72 15.50
C LYS A 39 3.95 16.34 14.05
N LEU A 40 2.99 17.01 13.42
CA LEU A 40 2.79 16.88 11.97
C LEU A 40 3.93 17.57 11.23
N LYS A 41 4.46 16.93 10.18
CA LYS A 41 5.47 17.52 9.29
C LYS A 41 4.88 18.65 8.45
N PHE A 42 3.58 18.55 8.17
CA PHE A 42 2.84 19.49 7.36
C PHE A 42 1.70 20.10 8.18
N ASN A 43 1.66 21.43 8.25
CA ASN A 43 0.59 22.13 8.96
C ASN A 43 -0.77 21.98 8.26
N TYR A 44 -0.75 21.92 6.93
CA TYR A 44 -1.93 21.79 6.08
C TYR A 44 -1.58 20.92 4.87
N ILE A 45 -2.54 20.09 4.47
CA ILE A 45 -2.45 19.23 3.28
C ILE A 45 -3.73 19.49 2.49
N ASP A 46 -3.58 19.92 1.24
CA ASP A 46 -4.70 20.11 0.32
C ASP A 46 -4.98 18.79 -0.41
N PHE A 47 -5.92 18.00 0.10
CA PHE A 47 -6.22 16.69 -0.46
C PHE A 47 -6.92 16.76 -1.83
N ASP A 48 -7.62 17.84 -2.14
CA ASP A 48 -8.19 18.03 -3.47
C ASP A 48 -7.06 18.18 -4.49
N GLU A 49 -6.01 18.93 -4.16
CA GLU A 49 -4.79 18.99 -4.98
C GLU A 49 -4.08 17.64 -5.08
N GLN A 50 -3.93 16.90 -3.97
CA GLN A 50 -3.26 15.59 -3.97
C GLN A 50 -3.98 14.54 -4.83
N LEU A 51 -5.31 14.60 -4.92
CA LEU A 51 -6.11 13.61 -5.64
C LEU A 51 -6.31 13.97 -7.11
N THR A 52 -6.17 15.25 -7.48
CA THR A 52 -6.43 15.73 -8.84
C THR A 52 -5.16 15.96 -9.66
N LYS A 53 -4.02 16.27 -9.02
CA LYS A 53 -2.78 16.62 -9.69
C LYS A 53 -1.68 15.57 -9.51
N PRO A 54 -0.68 15.53 -10.41
CA PRO A 54 0.52 14.75 -10.21
C PRO A 54 1.28 15.21 -8.96
N LEU A 55 1.93 14.27 -8.26
CA LEU A 55 2.70 14.55 -7.04
C LEU A 55 3.83 15.58 -7.23
N SER A 56 4.35 15.72 -8.46
CA SER A 56 5.38 16.71 -8.82
C SER A 56 4.90 18.15 -8.71
N GLU A 57 3.61 18.39 -8.90
CA GLU A 57 2.99 19.71 -8.93
C GLU A 57 2.40 20.11 -7.56
N CYS A 58 2.29 19.14 -6.66
CA CYS A 58 1.74 19.34 -5.33
C CYS A 58 2.73 20.03 -4.39
N LYS A 59 2.24 20.98 -3.57
CA LYS A 59 3.07 21.64 -2.54
C LYS A 59 3.55 20.66 -1.47
N VAL A 60 2.68 19.73 -1.08
CA VAL A 60 2.97 18.64 -0.17
C VAL A 60 3.11 17.37 -1.00
N LYS A 61 4.19 16.61 -0.77
CA LYS A 61 4.45 15.38 -1.51
C LYS A 61 4.10 14.18 -0.65
N VAL A 62 2.81 13.87 -0.57
CA VAL A 62 2.30 12.69 0.14
C VAL A 62 1.71 11.72 -0.88
N ASP A 63 2.37 10.57 -1.03
CA ASP A 63 1.91 9.52 -1.94
C ASP A 63 0.69 8.78 -1.38
N LEU A 64 -0.43 8.89 -2.08
CA LEU A 64 -1.71 8.24 -1.79
C LEU A 64 -2.06 7.13 -2.78
N SER A 65 -1.21 6.85 -3.78
CA SER A 65 -1.52 5.93 -4.89
C SER A 65 -1.79 4.49 -4.45
N VAL A 66 -1.20 4.07 -3.32
CA VAL A 66 -1.32 2.72 -2.75
C VAL A 66 -2.36 2.66 -1.62
N MET A 67 -3.23 3.67 -1.50
CA MET A 67 -4.25 3.70 -0.45
C MET A 67 -5.32 2.62 -0.71
N PRO A 68 -5.48 1.64 0.20
CA PRO A 68 -6.49 0.60 0.05
C PRO A 68 -7.87 1.16 0.40
N LYS A 69 -8.91 0.45 -0.01
CA LYS A 69 -10.27 0.76 0.43
C LYS A 69 -10.44 0.44 1.91
N PHE A 70 -11.29 1.21 2.60
CA PHE A 70 -11.47 1.12 4.04
C PHE A 70 -12.06 -0.23 4.50
N GLU A 71 -12.82 -0.91 3.63
CA GLU A 71 -13.41 -2.21 3.90
C GLU A 71 -12.32 -3.28 4.14
N ASN A 72 -11.14 -3.11 3.54
CA ASN A 72 -10.00 -3.98 3.78
C ASN A 72 -9.21 -3.52 5.01
N GLU A 73 -9.76 -3.80 6.20
CA GLU A 73 -9.23 -3.30 7.48
C GLU A 73 -7.74 -3.64 7.71
N GLY A 74 -7.30 -4.83 7.29
CA GLY A 74 -5.91 -5.27 7.47
C GLY A 74 -4.93 -4.42 6.68
N GLU A 75 -5.18 -4.29 5.37
CA GLU A 75 -4.36 -3.46 4.48
C GLU A 75 -4.45 -1.98 4.85
N TYR A 76 -5.66 -1.50 5.16
CA TYR A 76 -5.87 -0.11 5.57
C TYR A 76 -5.11 0.23 6.85
N LEU A 77 -5.09 -0.66 7.84
CA LEU A 77 -4.33 -0.47 9.08
C LEU A 77 -2.82 -0.40 8.79
N LEU A 78 -2.30 -1.25 7.92
CA LEU A 78 -0.89 -1.25 7.54
C LEU A 78 -0.52 0.03 6.78
N TRP A 79 -1.34 0.41 5.81
CA TRP A 79 -1.18 1.65 5.06
C TRP A 79 -1.22 2.86 6.00
N LEU A 80 -2.20 2.92 6.91
CA LEU A 80 -2.37 4.00 7.87
C LEU A 80 -1.16 4.14 8.81
N ALA A 81 -0.57 3.03 9.25
CA ALA A 81 0.63 3.05 10.08
C ALA A 81 1.79 3.76 9.36
N SER A 82 2.05 3.34 8.11
CA SER A 82 3.07 3.93 7.24
C SER A 82 2.73 5.38 6.91
N PHE A 83 1.46 5.70 6.66
CA PHE A 83 0.99 7.04 6.37
C PHE A 83 1.28 8.00 7.54
N ILE A 84 0.91 7.62 8.76
CA ILE A 84 1.21 8.40 9.98
C ILE A 84 2.72 8.63 10.10
N GLU A 85 3.55 7.58 9.96
CA GLU A 85 5.01 7.73 10.00
C GLU A 85 5.54 8.74 8.98
N ARG A 86 4.96 8.78 7.78
CA ARG A 86 5.36 9.74 6.73
C ARG A 86 4.95 11.16 7.04
N ILE A 87 3.81 11.38 7.70
CA ILE A 87 3.25 12.73 7.95
C ILE A 87 3.52 13.27 9.36
N THR A 88 4.09 12.47 10.27
CA THR A 88 4.50 12.91 11.61
C THR A 88 6.01 12.77 11.85
N ASP A 89 6.59 13.73 12.54
CA ASP A 89 7.94 13.63 13.13
C ASP A 89 7.85 13.52 14.65
N GLY A 90 8.92 13.02 15.28
CA GLY A 90 9.01 12.79 16.72
C GLY A 90 8.93 11.30 17.09
N GLY A 91 9.03 11.03 18.39
CA GLY A 91 9.16 9.66 18.91
C GLY A 91 10.61 9.21 19.06
N LYS A 92 10.80 8.00 19.62
CA LYS A 92 12.12 7.39 19.76
C LYS A 92 12.77 7.19 18.38
N PRO A 93 14.09 7.38 18.26
CA PRO A 93 14.80 7.23 16.99
C PRO A 93 14.53 5.87 16.36
N LYS A 94 14.48 5.86 15.03
CA LYS A 94 14.29 4.64 14.23
C LYS A 94 15.23 3.56 14.75
N PHE A 95 14.68 2.38 14.98
CA PHE A 95 15.49 1.22 15.27
C PHE A 95 16.60 1.14 14.21
N PRO A 96 17.84 0.86 14.63
CA PRO A 96 18.92 0.68 13.68
C PRO A 96 18.50 -0.34 12.60
N PRO A 97 19.01 -0.20 11.36
CA PRO A 97 18.78 -1.20 10.33
C PRO A 97 18.94 -2.61 10.92
N ILE A 98 18.03 -3.54 10.59
CA ILE A 98 18.07 -4.90 11.14
C ILE A 98 19.44 -5.56 10.91
N SER A 99 20.14 -5.16 9.85
CA SER A 99 21.53 -5.57 9.57
C SER A 99 22.50 -5.30 10.73
N GLN A 100 22.28 -4.26 11.54
CA GLN A 100 23.09 -3.93 12.71
C GLN A 100 22.76 -4.81 13.93
N LEU A 101 21.62 -5.51 13.90
CA LEU A 101 21.23 -6.49 14.92
C LEU A 101 21.67 -7.91 14.55
N ILE A 102 22.27 -8.11 13.37
CA ILE A 102 22.80 -9.41 12.95
C ILE A 102 24.12 -9.66 13.72
N PRO A 103 24.22 -10.74 14.51
CA PRO A 103 25.45 -11.05 15.24
C PRO A 103 26.66 -11.15 14.30
N HIS A 104 27.80 -10.62 14.73
CA HIS A 104 29.07 -10.77 14.01
C HIS A 104 29.45 -12.25 13.94
N GLY A 105 29.13 -12.89 12.81
CA GLY A 105 29.30 -14.34 12.62
C GLY A 105 28.05 -15.07 12.14
N PHE A 106 26.88 -14.42 12.11
CA PHE A 106 25.70 -14.98 11.47
C PHE A 106 25.96 -15.06 9.96
N LYS A 107 26.27 -16.25 9.49
CA LYS A 107 26.29 -16.58 8.07
C LYS A 107 24.88 -17.04 7.73
N ILE A 108 24.16 -16.25 6.92
CA ILE A 108 23.05 -16.81 6.14
C ILE A 108 23.68 -17.91 5.31
N SER A 109 23.44 -19.17 5.69
CA SER A 109 23.73 -20.24 4.78
C SER A 109 22.90 -19.93 3.55
N LYS A 110 23.58 -19.69 2.41
CA LYS A 110 22.97 -19.92 1.11
C LYS A 110 22.79 -21.42 0.94
N GLU A 111 22.16 -22.08 1.92
CA GLU A 111 21.31 -23.20 1.59
C GLU A 111 20.25 -22.54 0.73
N SER A 112 20.50 -22.58 -0.58
CA SER A 112 19.40 -22.73 -1.51
C SER A 112 18.52 -23.77 -0.84
N PHE A 113 17.38 -23.35 -0.27
CA PHE A 113 16.21 -24.20 -0.37
C PHE A 113 16.29 -24.73 -1.80
N PRO A 114 16.36 -26.05 -2.03
CA PRO A 114 16.26 -26.53 -3.38
C PRO A 114 15.01 -25.83 -3.90
N VAL A 115 15.23 -24.87 -4.82
CA VAL A 115 14.15 -24.39 -5.66
C VAL A 115 13.75 -25.70 -6.28
N THR A 116 12.65 -26.27 -5.78
CA THR A 116 12.02 -27.44 -6.38
C THR A 116 12.09 -27.15 -7.84
N VAL A 117 12.92 -27.96 -8.52
CA VAL A 117 13.32 -27.80 -9.91
C VAL A 117 12.12 -27.25 -10.63
N ALA A 118 12.25 -26.08 -11.26
CA ALA A 118 11.16 -25.48 -12.01
C ALA A 118 10.42 -26.62 -12.74
N PRO A 119 9.09 -26.75 -12.56
CA PRO A 119 8.37 -27.84 -13.21
C PRO A 119 8.76 -27.81 -14.69
N PRO A 120 8.92 -28.99 -15.33
CA PRO A 120 9.44 -29.10 -16.68
C PRO A 120 8.84 -28.01 -17.56
N LYS A 121 9.67 -27.07 -18.02
CA LYS A 121 9.27 -26.21 -19.12
C LYS A 121 9.04 -27.16 -20.28
N GLU A 122 7.84 -27.13 -20.86
CA GLU A 122 7.46 -27.60 -22.22
C GLU A 122 6.16 -28.42 -22.27
N GLU A 123 5.07 -27.92 -21.67
CA GLU A 123 3.72 -28.34 -22.10
C GLU A 123 2.78 -27.15 -22.31
N HIS A 124 2.85 -26.13 -21.44
CA HIS A 124 1.91 -25.01 -21.50
C HIS A 124 2.09 -24.09 -22.72
N ALA A 125 3.32 -23.89 -23.20
CA ALA A 125 3.60 -23.04 -24.36
C ALA A 125 2.99 -23.65 -25.64
N ASP A 126 3.13 -24.96 -25.82
CA ASP A 126 2.58 -25.67 -26.98
C ASP A 126 1.06 -25.77 -26.93
N MET A 127 0.47 -25.89 -25.74
CA MET A 127 -0.99 -25.81 -25.57
C MET A 127 -1.53 -24.44 -25.97
N ILE A 128 -0.86 -23.34 -25.59
CA ILE A 128 -1.25 -21.98 -25.98
C ILE A 128 -1.16 -21.81 -27.50
N ILE A 129 -0.05 -22.25 -28.11
CA ILE A 129 0.14 -22.18 -29.57
C ILE A 129 -0.91 -23.03 -30.30
N LYS A 130 -1.21 -24.23 -29.80
CA LYS A 130 -2.22 -25.14 -30.37
C LYS A 130 -3.63 -24.56 -30.29
N TYR A 131 -3.97 -23.88 -29.20
CA TYR A 131 -5.27 -23.21 -29.05
C TYR A 131 -5.48 -22.11 -30.11
N PHE A 132 -4.49 -21.22 -30.31
CA PHE A 132 -4.59 -20.16 -31.33
C PHE A 132 -4.62 -20.68 -32.77
N LYS A 133 -4.10 -21.89 -33.01
CA LYS A 133 -4.17 -22.57 -34.31
C LYS A 133 -5.41 -23.45 -34.47
N SER A 134 -6.25 -23.57 -33.45
CA SER A 134 -7.44 -24.42 -33.50
C SER A 134 -8.53 -23.80 -34.38
N GLU A 135 -9.32 -24.68 -35.01
CA GLU A 135 -10.49 -24.28 -35.80
C GLU A 135 -11.51 -23.52 -34.96
N ASP A 136 -11.61 -23.81 -33.67
CA ASP A 136 -12.56 -23.16 -32.76
C ASP A 136 -12.21 -21.67 -32.60
N PHE A 137 -10.93 -21.36 -32.37
CA PHE A 137 -10.44 -19.97 -32.29
C PHE A 137 -10.62 -19.23 -33.63
N MET A 138 -10.36 -19.90 -34.75
CA MET A 138 -10.49 -19.29 -36.08
C MET A 138 -11.95 -19.09 -36.49
N LYS A 139 -12.89 -19.94 -36.03
CA LYS A 139 -14.32 -19.80 -36.30
C LYS A 139 -14.95 -18.69 -35.46
N THR A 140 -14.55 -18.53 -34.20
CA THR A 140 -15.08 -17.46 -33.33
C THR A 140 -14.60 -16.07 -33.73
N ASN A 141 -13.42 -15.97 -34.37
CA ASN A 141 -12.80 -14.70 -34.76
C ASN A 141 -12.81 -14.44 -36.27
N LYS A 142 -13.53 -15.27 -37.05
CA LYS A 142 -13.87 -14.90 -38.43
C LYS A 142 -14.90 -13.77 -38.36
N THR A 143 -14.45 -12.56 -38.67
CA THR A 143 -15.33 -11.42 -38.93
C THR A 143 -16.40 -11.87 -39.93
N PRO A 144 -17.70 -11.64 -39.66
CA PRO A 144 -18.72 -11.88 -40.68
C PRO A 144 -18.39 -10.99 -41.87
N SER A 145 -18.18 -11.62 -43.04
CA SER A 145 -17.98 -10.93 -44.30
C SER A 145 -19.29 -10.39 -44.85
#